data_AF-A0A0C9ZTF7-F1
#
_entry.id   AF-A0A0C9ZTF7-F1
#
_cell.length_a   1.000
_cell.length_b   1.000
_cell.length_c   1.000
_cell.angle_alpha   90.00
_cell.angle_beta   90.00
_cell.angle_gamma   90.00
#
_symmetry.space_group_name_H-M   'P 1'
#
loop_
_entity.id
_entity.type
_entity.pdbx_description
1 polymer ?
#
loop_
_entity_poly.entity_id
_entity_poly.type
_entity_poly.pdbx_seq_one_letter_code
_entity_poly.pdbx_strand_id
1 'polypeptide(L)' 'DNGTPFVAALDWLAQKYHIRHIRISAYNSKANGVVERSHRTIRDSLVKACNGDISDWPTLIHHIFWADRVTTRRST' A
#
# COMPACT_ATOMS: atom_id res chain seq x y z
N ASP A 1 -7.47 -3.37 -6.56
CA ASP A 1 -7.37 -4.57 -7.42
C ASP A 1 -8.74 -5.26 -7.44
N ASN A 2 -9.01 -6.07 -8.46
CA ASN A 2 -10.31 -6.73 -8.65
C ASN A 2 -10.29 -8.23 -8.36
N GLY A 3 -9.28 -8.73 -7.62
CA GLY A 3 -9.26 -10.12 -7.15
C GLY A 3 -10.53 -10.50 -6.39
N THR A 4 -11.03 -11.71 -6.64
CA THR A 4 -12.23 -12.28 -6.02
C THR A 4 -12.30 -12.16 -4.49
N PRO A 5 -11.22 -12.36 -3.70
CA PRO A 5 -11.30 -12.20 -2.25
C PRO A 5 -11.54 -10.74 -1.81
N PHE A 6 -11.01 -9.77 -2.57
CA PHE A 6 -11.20 -8.36 -2.26
C PHE A 6 -12.63 -7.92 -2.53
N VAL A 7 -13.23 -8.40 -3.62
CA VAL A 7 -14.63 -8.07 -3.96
C VAL A 7 -15.58 -8.56 -2.88
N ALA A 8 -15.45 -9.81 -2.42
CA ALA A 8 -16.31 -10.36 -1.37
C ALA A 8 -16.17 -9.62 -0.02
N ALA A 9 -14.94 -9.29 0.38
CA ALA A 9 -14.69 -8.51 1.59
C ALA A 9 -15.28 -7.08 1.49
N LEU A 10 -15.19 -6.46 0.33
CA LEU A 10 -15.70 -5.11 0.09
C LEU A 10 -17.23 -5.08 0.05
N ASP A 11 -17.87 -6.12 -0.47
CA ASP A 11 -19.33 -6.26 -0.44
C ASP A 11 -19.84 -6.37 1.02
N TRP A 12 -19.14 -7.14 1.87
CA TRP A 12 -19.44 -7.20 3.30
C TRP A 12 -19.25 -5.86 4.01
N LEU A 13 -18.14 -5.15 3.73
CA LEU A 13 -17.87 -3.84 4.30
C LEU A 13 -18.90 -2.79 3.86
N ALA A 14 -19.38 -2.87 2.61
CA ALA A 14 -20.43 -2.01 2.11
C ALA A 14 -21.76 -2.25 2.83
N GLN A 15 -22.11 -3.51 3.11
CA GLN A 15 -23.34 -3.86 3.83
C GLN A 15 -23.29 -3.43 5.30
N LYS A 16 -22.17 -3.66 5.98
CA LYS A 16 -22.06 -3.43 7.43
C LYS A 16 -21.75 -1.98 7.80
N TYR A 17 -20.91 -1.31 7.01
CA TYR A 17 -20.37 0.00 7.35
C TYR A 17 -20.68 1.08 6.31
N HIS A 18 -21.44 0.75 5.25
CA HIS A 18 -21.75 1.66 4.14
C HIS A 18 -20.51 2.20 3.40
N ILE A 19 -19.38 1.49 3.49
CA ILE A 19 -18.15 1.81 2.76
C ILE A 19 -18.30 1.30 1.33
N ARG A 20 -18.53 2.22 0.38
CA ARG A 20 -18.69 1.84 -1.03
C ARG A 20 -17.34 1.68 -1.71
N HIS A 21 -17.12 0.51 -2.32
CA HIS A 21 -15.96 0.29 -3.18
C HIS A 21 -16.12 1.02 -4.51
N ILE A 22 -15.12 1.84 -4.87
CA ILE A 22 -14.98 2.40 -6.21
C ILE A 22 -14.22 1.37 -7.06
N ARG A 23 -14.92 0.65 -7.94
CA ARG A 23 -14.26 -0.28 -8.87
C ARG A 23 -13.46 0.52 -9.89
N ILE A 24 -12.15 0.32 -9.89
CA ILE A 24 -11.26 0.85 -10.90
C ILE A 24 -11.31 -0.13 -12.09
N SER A 25 -11.41 0.38 -13.32
CA SER A 25 -11.34 -0.46 -14.51
C SER A 25 -10.03 -1.26 -14.51
N ALA A 26 -10.08 -2.50 -15.01
CA ALA A 26 -8.86 -3.27 -15.24
C ALA A 26 -7.87 -2.44 -16.09
N TYR A 27 -6.58 -2.49 -15.75
CA TYR A 27 -5.49 -1.79 -16.45
C TYR A 27 -5.47 -0.24 -16.38
N ASN A 28 -6.12 0.41 -15.41
CA ASN A 28 -5.94 1.85 -15.19
C ASN A 28 -4.76 2.17 -14.24
N SER A 29 -3.54 1.95 -14.73
CA SER A 29 -2.28 2.18 -13.99
C SER A 29 -2.10 3.65 -13.54
N LYS A 30 -2.81 4.60 -14.16
CA LYS A 30 -2.71 6.03 -13.84
C LYS A 30 -3.32 6.39 -12.49
N ALA A 31 -4.42 5.72 -12.10
CA ALA A 31 -5.03 5.87 -10.78
C ALA A 31 -4.24 5.15 -9.68
N ASN A 32 -3.62 4.02 -10.03
CA ASN A 32 -2.77 3.26 -9.12
C ASN A 32 -1.37 3.85 -8.95
N GLY A 33 -0.89 4.70 -9.86
CA GLY A 33 0.51 5.15 -9.89
C GLY A 33 0.98 5.86 -8.62
N VAL A 34 0.09 6.54 -7.89
CA VAL A 34 0.42 7.15 -6.59
C VAL A 34 0.68 6.07 -5.53
N VAL A 35 -0.19 5.06 -5.48
CA VAL A 35 -0.09 3.93 -4.54
C VAL A 35 1.11 3.04 -4.88
N GLU A 36 1.32 2.76 -6.17
CA GLU A 36 2.45 1.96 -6.67
C GLU A 36 3.79 2.63 -6.35
N ARG A 37 3.88 3.95 -6.52
CA ARG A 37 5.11 4.70 -6.19
C ARG A 37 5.39 4.67 -4.70
N SER A 38 4.38 4.86 -3.84
CA SER A 38 4.56 4.72 -2.40
C SER A 38 4.95 3.30 -1.98
N HIS A 39 4.35 2.27 -2.59
CA HIS A 39 4.69 0.89 -2.29
C HIS A 39 6.14 0.57 -2.64
N ARG A 40 6.65 1.08 -3.77
CA ARG A 40 8.06 0.91 -4.13
C ARG A 40 8.99 1.55 -3.10
N THR A 41 8.71 2.79 -2.68
CA THR A 41 9.52 3.47 -1.66
C THR A 41 9.53 2.73 -0.33
N ILE A 42 8.37 2.22 0.12
CA ILE A 42 8.27 1.46 1.37
C ILE A 42 9.08 0.16 1.26
N ARG A 43 8.92 -0.59 0.17
CA ARG A 43 9.67 -1.84 -0.06
C ARG A 43 11.17 -1.59 -0.07
N ASP A 44 11.64 -0.60 -0.82
CA ASP A 44 13.07 -0.30 -0.95
C ASP A 44 13.67 0.14 0.40
N SER A 45 12.91 0.91 1.17
CA SER A 45 13.30 1.33 2.53
C SER A 45 13.35 0.15 3.49
N LEU A 46 12.44 -0.80 3.36
CA LEU A 46 12.37 -2.01 4.17
C LEU A 46 13.55 -2.94 3.92
N VAL A 47 13.87 -3.19 2.65
CA VAL A 47 15.06 -3.98 2.28
C VAL A 47 16.34 -3.32 2.80
N LYS A 48 16.45 -1.99 2.72
CA LYS A 48 17.60 -1.25 3.27
C LYS A 48 17.68 -1.33 4.79
N ALA A 49 16.56 -1.17 5.49
CA ALA A 49 16.51 -1.20 6.94
C ALA A 49 16.86 -2.58 7.51
N CYS A 50 16.49 -3.65 6.79
CA CYS A 50 16.80 -5.04 7.17
C CYS A 50 18.31 -5.39 7.06
N ASN A 51 19.14 -4.53 6.46
CA ASN A 51 20.60 -4.66 6.37
C ASN A 51 21.13 -6.07 6.02
N GLY A 52 20.41 -6.79 5.15
CA GLY A 52 20.76 -8.16 4.71
C GLY A 52 19.94 -9.29 5.33
N ASP A 53 19.29 -9.08 6.48
CA ASP A 53 18.35 -10.06 7.06
C ASP A 53 16.91 -9.58 6.91
N ILE A 54 16.27 -10.01 5.81
CA ILE A 54 14.89 -9.64 5.48
C ILE A 54 13.91 -10.15 6.53
N SER A 55 14.26 -11.16 7.33
CA SER A 55 13.37 -11.79 8.32
C SER A 55 12.93 -10.81 9.41
N ASP A 56 13.74 -9.78 9.67
CA ASP A 56 13.46 -8.71 10.64
C ASP A 56 12.45 -7.68 10.14
N TRP A 57 11.93 -7.80 8.92
CA TRP A 57 10.97 -6.84 8.40
C TRP A 57 9.74 -6.56 9.28
N PRO A 58 9.14 -7.52 10.04
CA PRO A 58 7.99 -7.25 10.88
C PRO A 58 8.30 -6.31 12.05
N THR A 59 9.56 -6.31 12.52
CA THR A 59 10.02 -5.43 13.59
C THR A 59 10.44 -4.04 13.08
N LEU A 60 10.68 -3.89 11.78
CA LEU A 60 11.13 -2.63 11.19
C LEU A 60 10.02 -1.87 10.44
N ILE A 61 8.96 -2.57 10.04
CA ILE A 61 7.92 -2.00 9.16
C ILE A 61 7.24 -0.76 9.73
N HIS A 62 7.04 -0.69 11.04
CA HIS A 62 6.42 0.46 11.71
C HIS A 62 7.30 1.71 11.68
N HIS A 63 8.62 1.54 11.81
CA HIS A 63 9.56 2.65 11.66
C HIS A 63 9.57 3.20 10.23
N ILE A 64 9.48 2.32 9.24
CA ILE A 64 9.45 2.69 7.82
C ILE A 64 8.16 3.44 7.47
N PHE A 65 7.00 2.97 7.95
CA PHE A 65 5.74 3.69 7.74
C PHE A 65 5.74 5.06 8.42
N TRP A 66 6.33 5.18 9.60
CA TRP A 66 6.51 6.47 10.24
C TRP A 66 7.39 7.39 9.40
N ALA A 67 8.56 6.90 8.96
CA ALA A 67 9.49 7.66 8.12
C ALA A 67 8.84 8.11 6.80
N ASP A 68 8.08 7.24 6.11
CA ASP A 68 7.37 7.59 4.87
C ASP A 68 6.32 8.70 5.08
N ARG A 69 5.65 8.72 6.24
CA ARG A 69 4.66 9.76 6.57
C ARG A 69 5.27 11.11 6.91
N VAL A 70 6.43 11.14 7.58
CA VAL A 70 7.07 12.39 8.02
C VAL A 70 8.04 12.96 6.99
N THR A 71 8.46 12.17 5.99
CA THR A 71 9.39 12.62 4.95
C THR A 71 8.67 13.45 3.89
N THR A 72 9.04 14.72 3.77
CA THR A 72 8.48 15.62 2.75
C THR A 72 8.86 15.14 1.35
N ARG A 73 7.85 14.84 0.53
CA ARG A 73 8.04 14.49 -0.89
C ARG A 73 8.13 15.78 -1.71
N ARG A 74 9.24 16.00 -2.43
CA ARG A 74 9.28 17.03 -3.48
C ARG A 74 8.62 16.49 -4.74
N SER A 75 7.66 17.24 -5.26
CA SER A 75 7.16 17.02 -6.63
C SER A 75 8.08 17.78 -7.58
N THR A 76 8.77 17.06 -8.45
CA THR A 76 9.39 17.62 -9.66
C THR A 76 8.36 17.75 -10.76
#